data_AF-X1H7D4-F1
#
_entry.id   AF-X1H7D4-F1
#
_cell.length_a   1.000
_cell.length_b   1.000
_cell.length_c   1.000
_cell.angle_alpha   90.00
_cell.angle_beta   90.00
_cell.angle_gamma   90.00
#
_symmetry.space_group_name_H-M   'P 1'
#
loop_
_entity.id
_entity.type
_entity.pdbx_description
1 polymer ?
#
loop_
_entity_poly.entity_id
_entity_poly.type
_entity_poly.pdbx_seq_one_letter_code
_entity_poly.pdbx_strand_id
1 'polypeptide(L)'
;IEAIEAGAAKVRLNPGNIKKRAAIMRIIDAAKAHNTAIRIGINEASIRDLKKGDVPVQKRVGLMYEQMKKYVRLFEQKNFTQLVLSAKSSDVLRTIQINRRIGAGFDYPIHVGLTHAGLPEDAQIPSAVALGALLAEGIGDTIRVSVAGSPVVEAEIAKQILAALGLCEGPTVELVVCPTCARAHVDVVKLARRVKKNLTDVDKPVRVAVMGCIVNGPGEAADADLAVCAAKAKGYIYRKGQKISAVPENKIIAELLKQ
;
A
#
# COMPACT_ATOMS: atom_id res chain seq x y z
N ILE A 1 2.87 -12.12 -28.20
CA ILE A 1 3.85 -11.86 -29.28
C ILE A 1 3.37 -10.63 -30.01
N GLU A 2 2.19 -10.68 -30.63
CA GLU A 2 1.51 -9.50 -31.20
C GLU A 2 1.51 -8.26 -30.28
N ALA A 3 1.15 -8.41 -28.99
CA ALA A 3 1.20 -7.29 -28.04
C ALA A 3 2.61 -6.69 -27.86
N ILE A 4 3.66 -7.52 -27.93
CA ILE A 4 5.06 -7.09 -27.84
C ILE A 4 5.46 -6.37 -29.14
N GLU A 5 5.10 -6.94 -30.28
CA GLU A 5 5.36 -6.37 -31.61
C GLU A 5 4.64 -5.03 -31.80
N ALA A 6 3.45 -4.88 -31.21
CA ALA A 6 2.70 -3.64 -31.17
C ALA A 6 3.27 -2.58 -30.19
N GLY A 7 4.35 -2.89 -29.46
CA GLY A 7 5.06 -1.93 -28.60
C GLY A 7 4.66 -1.96 -27.12
N ALA A 8 4.08 -3.04 -26.60
CA ALA A 8 3.82 -3.15 -25.16
C ALA A 8 5.13 -3.09 -24.34
N ALA A 9 5.25 -2.12 -23.43
CA ALA A 9 6.45 -1.94 -22.61
C ALA A 9 6.74 -3.11 -21.64
N LYS A 10 5.68 -3.83 -21.22
CA LYS A 10 5.79 -4.99 -20.33
C LYS A 10 4.61 -5.93 -20.55
N VAL A 11 4.87 -7.23 -20.54
CA VAL A 11 3.82 -8.26 -20.56
C VAL A 11 3.82 -9.08 -19.29
N ARG A 12 2.62 -9.48 -18.81
CA ARG A 12 2.48 -10.42 -17.69
C ARG A 12 2.21 -11.81 -18.24
N LEU A 13 2.97 -12.79 -17.78
CA LEU A 13 2.77 -14.20 -18.11
C LEU A 13 2.53 -15.04 -16.87
N ASN A 14 1.62 -15.99 -16.98
CA ASN A 14 1.57 -17.15 -16.10
C ASN A 14 1.93 -18.38 -16.95
N PRO A 15 3.18 -18.87 -16.89
CA PRO A 15 3.61 -19.99 -17.72
C PRO A 15 2.76 -21.26 -17.54
N GLY A 16 2.11 -21.43 -16.38
CA GLY A 16 1.22 -22.58 -16.12
C GLY A 16 -0.01 -22.64 -17.02
N ASN A 17 -0.42 -21.50 -17.59
CA ASN A 17 -1.56 -21.44 -18.51
C ASN A 17 -1.15 -21.69 -19.97
N ILE A 18 0.16 -21.78 -20.27
CA ILE A 18 0.68 -21.92 -21.64
C ILE A 18 1.05 -23.38 -21.88
N LYS A 19 0.19 -24.10 -22.60
CA LYS A 19 0.29 -25.56 -22.79
C LYS A 19 1.59 -26.04 -23.44
N LYS A 20 2.19 -25.25 -24.34
CA LYS A 20 3.38 -25.64 -25.12
C LYS A 20 4.61 -24.87 -24.67
N ARG A 21 5.65 -25.59 -24.21
CA ARG A 21 6.95 -24.98 -23.84
C ARG A 21 7.56 -24.17 -25.00
N ALA A 22 7.43 -24.65 -26.24
CA ALA A 22 7.88 -23.94 -27.43
C ALA A 22 7.20 -22.56 -27.61
N ALA A 23 5.94 -22.41 -27.16
CA ALA A 23 5.28 -21.11 -27.21
C ALA A 23 5.89 -20.12 -26.20
N ILE A 24 6.24 -20.58 -25.00
CA ILE A 24 6.95 -19.76 -24.01
C ILE A 24 8.30 -19.30 -24.57
N MET A 25 9.05 -20.20 -25.22
CA MET A 25 10.33 -19.85 -25.84
C MET A 25 10.18 -18.75 -26.89
N ARG A 26 9.19 -18.87 -27.78
CA ARG A 26 8.93 -17.81 -28.79
C ARG A 26 8.57 -16.47 -28.14
N ILE A 27 7.85 -16.47 -27.02
CA ILE A 27 7.55 -15.23 -26.28
C ILE A 27 8.82 -14.62 -25.69
N ILE A 28 9.72 -15.45 -25.14
CA ILE A 28 11.02 -14.97 -24.63
C ILE A 28 11.85 -14.38 -25.76
N ASP A 29 11.93 -15.07 -26.89
CA ASP A 29 12.71 -14.62 -28.05
C ASP A 29 12.14 -13.28 -28.59
N ALA A 30 10.80 -13.12 -28.66
CA ALA A 30 10.16 -11.86 -29.02
C ALA A 30 10.43 -10.74 -27.98
N ALA A 31 10.31 -11.03 -26.69
CA ALA A 31 10.57 -10.04 -25.64
C ALA A 31 12.02 -9.55 -25.65
N LYS A 32 12.98 -10.43 -25.97
CA LYS A 32 14.38 -10.05 -26.20
C LYS A 32 14.54 -9.10 -27.38
N ALA A 33 13.97 -9.46 -28.53
CA ALA A 33 14.09 -8.68 -29.75
C ALA A 33 13.51 -7.25 -29.59
N HIS A 34 12.48 -7.10 -28.76
CA HIS A 34 11.79 -5.83 -28.52
C HIS A 34 12.12 -5.16 -27.19
N ASN A 35 13.16 -5.61 -26.48
CA ASN A 35 13.57 -5.08 -25.16
C ASN A 35 12.40 -4.92 -24.17
N THR A 36 11.49 -5.90 -24.15
CA THR A 36 10.25 -5.87 -23.37
C THR A 36 10.39 -6.65 -22.08
N ALA A 37 10.08 -6.03 -20.94
CA ALA A 37 10.10 -6.70 -19.66
C ALA A 37 8.96 -7.74 -19.54
N ILE A 38 9.20 -8.82 -18.80
CA ILE A 38 8.19 -9.85 -18.52
C ILE A 38 7.96 -9.96 -17.02
N ARG A 39 6.69 -9.83 -16.60
CA ARG A 39 6.29 -10.20 -15.24
C ARG A 39 5.84 -11.65 -15.18
N ILE A 40 6.58 -12.50 -14.48
CA ILE A 40 6.14 -13.87 -14.15
C ILE A 40 5.18 -13.77 -12.96
N GLY A 41 3.94 -14.23 -13.15
CA GLY A 41 2.91 -14.16 -12.12
C GLY A 41 2.31 -15.52 -11.79
N ILE A 42 2.53 -15.97 -10.56
CA ILE A 42 1.93 -17.19 -10.01
C ILE A 42 0.76 -16.80 -9.12
N ASN A 43 -0.37 -17.45 -9.37
CA ASN A 43 -1.55 -17.35 -8.51
C ASN A 43 -1.71 -18.66 -7.75
N GLU A 44 -2.24 -18.62 -6.54
CA GLU A 44 -2.51 -19.84 -5.77
C GLU A 44 -3.40 -20.84 -6.52
N ALA A 45 -4.36 -20.36 -7.33
CA ALA A 45 -5.19 -21.23 -8.16
C ALA A 45 -4.38 -22.08 -9.15
N SER A 46 -3.18 -21.65 -9.54
CA SER A 46 -2.32 -22.36 -10.49
C SER A 46 -1.58 -23.57 -9.90
N ILE A 47 -1.57 -23.74 -8.56
CA ILE A 47 -1.00 -24.93 -7.90
C ILE A 47 -2.07 -25.95 -7.48
N ARG A 48 -3.36 -25.63 -7.63
CA ARG A 48 -4.46 -26.52 -7.23
C ARG A 48 -4.86 -27.41 -8.40
N ASP A 49 -4.89 -28.71 -8.17
CA ASP A 49 -5.49 -29.69 -9.08
C ASP A 49 -6.73 -30.28 -8.42
N LEU A 50 -7.89 -29.63 -8.64
CA LEU A 50 -9.16 -30.05 -8.04
C LEU A 50 -9.58 -31.48 -8.45
N LYS A 51 -8.96 -32.06 -9.50
CA LYS A 51 -9.24 -33.43 -9.93
C LYS A 51 -8.48 -34.48 -9.12
N LYS A 52 -7.32 -34.11 -8.53
CA LYS A 52 -6.47 -35.01 -7.72
C LYS A 52 -6.60 -34.78 -6.21
N GLY A 53 -7.50 -33.90 -5.80
CA GLY A 53 -7.66 -33.45 -4.42
C GLY A 53 -6.97 -32.10 -4.18
N ASP A 54 -7.56 -31.27 -3.31
CA ASP A 54 -7.01 -29.95 -3.01
C ASP A 54 -5.67 -30.07 -2.26
N VAL A 55 -4.81 -29.07 -2.45
CA VAL A 55 -3.51 -28.99 -1.81
C VAL A 55 -3.70 -28.53 -0.36
N PRO A 56 -3.14 -29.24 0.65
CA PRO A 56 -3.14 -28.80 2.05
C PRO A 56 -2.55 -27.40 2.19
N VAL A 57 -3.20 -26.54 2.97
CA VAL A 57 -2.85 -25.11 3.12
C VAL A 57 -1.36 -24.91 3.43
N GLN A 58 -0.80 -25.74 4.31
CA GLN A 58 0.59 -25.69 4.76
C GLN A 58 1.60 -25.96 3.62
N LYS A 59 1.20 -26.71 2.58
CA LYS A 59 2.06 -27.02 1.42
C LYS A 59 2.01 -25.96 0.33
N ARG A 60 1.01 -25.06 0.35
CA ARG A 60 0.75 -24.12 -0.76
C ARG A 60 1.88 -23.14 -0.98
N VAL A 61 2.43 -22.54 0.07
CA VAL A 61 3.57 -21.61 -0.04
C VAL A 61 4.78 -22.29 -0.67
N GLY A 62 5.10 -23.51 -0.21
CA GLY A 62 6.20 -24.30 -0.77
C GLY A 62 6.01 -24.56 -2.27
N LEU A 63 4.83 -25.03 -2.67
CA LEU A 63 4.54 -25.32 -4.08
C LEU A 63 4.55 -24.08 -4.97
N MET A 64 4.03 -22.94 -4.50
CA MET A 64 4.10 -21.67 -5.23
C MET A 64 5.57 -21.25 -5.45
N TYR A 65 6.41 -21.40 -4.43
CA TYR A 65 7.83 -21.08 -4.52
C TYR A 65 8.58 -22.02 -5.47
N GLU A 66 8.33 -23.33 -5.41
CA GLU A 66 8.90 -24.31 -6.35
C GLU A 66 8.49 -24.03 -7.79
N GLN A 67 7.23 -23.64 -8.01
CA GLN A 67 6.76 -23.25 -9.33
C GLN A 67 7.44 -21.97 -9.82
N MET A 68 7.69 -20.98 -8.93
CA MET A 68 8.44 -19.77 -9.28
C MET A 68 9.85 -20.12 -9.73
N LYS A 69 10.58 -20.95 -8.96
CA LYS A 69 11.93 -21.42 -9.32
C LYS A 69 11.96 -22.09 -10.69
N LYS A 70 10.98 -22.97 -10.99
CA LYS A 70 10.87 -23.63 -12.29
C LYS A 70 10.68 -22.63 -13.44
N TYR A 71 9.85 -21.61 -13.22
CA TYR A 71 9.61 -20.59 -14.22
C TYR A 71 10.81 -19.68 -14.40
N VAL A 72 11.37 -19.11 -13.34
CA VAL A 72 12.58 -18.27 -13.45
C VAL A 72 13.70 -18.99 -14.18
N ARG A 73 14.00 -20.25 -13.81
CA ARG A 73 15.03 -21.07 -14.47
C ARG A 73 14.78 -21.25 -15.97
N LEU A 74 13.52 -21.30 -16.42
CA LEU A 74 13.17 -21.41 -17.83
C LEU A 74 13.60 -20.16 -18.63
N PHE A 75 13.43 -18.97 -18.04
CA PHE A 75 13.83 -17.71 -18.66
C PHE A 75 15.35 -17.51 -18.59
N GLU A 76 15.97 -17.88 -17.48
CA GLU A 76 17.43 -17.85 -17.29
C GLU A 76 18.17 -18.80 -18.24
N GLN A 77 17.64 -19.99 -18.51
CA GLN A 77 18.17 -20.91 -19.54
C GLN A 77 18.23 -20.28 -20.92
N LYS A 78 17.39 -19.29 -21.17
CA LYS A 78 17.38 -18.50 -22.40
C LYS A 78 18.16 -17.20 -22.26
N ASN A 79 18.92 -16.98 -21.19
CA ASN A 79 19.62 -15.73 -20.89
C ASN A 79 18.69 -14.50 -20.94
N PHE A 80 17.50 -14.60 -20.34
CA PHE A 80 16.55 -13.48 -20.23
C PHE A 80 16.39 -13.06 -18.77
N THR A 81 16.82 -11.85 -18.45
CA THR A 81 16.87 -11.31 -17.07
C THR A 81 15.96 -10.11 -16.85
N GLN A 82 15.27 -9.60 -17.87
CA GLN A 82 14.31 -8.48 -17.74
C GLN A 82 12.98 -8.94 -17.14
N LEU A 83 13.07 -9.47 -15.92
CA LEU A 83 12.00 -10.14 -15.20
C LEU A 83 11.49 -9.30 -14.03
N VAL A 84 10.19 -9.41 -13.79
CA VAL A 84 9.54 -8.99 -12.55
C VAL A 84 8.80 -10.21 -12.00
N LEU A 85 8.94 -10.49 -10.71
CA LEU A 85 8.29 -11.64 -10.08
C LEU A 85 7.01 -11.21 -9.38
N SER A 86 6.01 -12.08 -9.33
CA SER A 86 4.82 -11.86 -8.51
C SER A 86 4.20 -13.19 -8.11
N ALA A 87 3.83 -13.29 -6.83
CA ALA A 87 3.04 -14.38 -6.31
C ALA A 87 1.88 -13.83 -5.49
N LYS A 88 0.65 -14.14 -5.92
CA LYS A 88 -0.57 -13.62 -5.29
C LYS A 88 -1.43 -14.74 -4.71
N SER A 89 -1.93 -14.48 -3.51
CA SER A 89 -2.97 -15.24 -2.82
C SER A 89 -4.06 -14.28 -2.34
N SER A 90 -5.25 -14.79 -2.05
CA SER A 90 -6.30 -14.03 -1.35
C SER A 90 -6.14 -14.09 0.16
N ASP A 91 -5.23 -14.91 0.66
CA ASP A 91 -4.91 -15.03 2.08
C ASP A 91 -3.75 -14.09 2.43
N VAL A 92 -3.97 -13.24 3.44
CA VAL A 92 -3.02 -12.21 3.89
C VAL A 92 -1.70 -12.84 4.34
N LEU A 93 -1.76 -13.83 5.25
CA LEU A 93 -0.57 -14.45 5.81
C LEU A 93 0.22 -15.23 4.74
N ARG A 94 -0.49 -15.92 3.85
CA ARG A 94 0.12 -16.63 2.73
C ARG A 94 0.82 -15.68 1.77
N THR A 95 0.21 -14.53 1.48
CA THR A 95 0.80 -13.47 0.65
C THR A 95 2.10 -12.96 1.26
N ILE A 96 2.12 -12.72 2.57
CA ILE A 96 3.35 -12.32 3.27
C ILE A 96 4.41 -13.43 3.17
N GLN A 97 4.04 -14.68 3.52
CA GLN A 97 4.97 -15.80 3.55
C GLN A 97 5.61 -16.11 2.19
N ILE A 98 4.82 -16.11 1.10
CA ILE A 98 5.35 -16.40 -0.23
C ILE A 98 6.28 -15.30 -0.73
N ASN A 99 5.92 -14.03 -0.50
CA ASN A 99 6.76 -12.91 -0.97
C ASN A 99 8.03 -12.77 -0.14
N ARG A 100 8.03 -13.11 1.16
CA ARG A 100 9.28 -13.26 1.95
C ARG A 100 10.22 -14.30 1.36
N ARG A 101 9.69 -15.47 0.96
CA ARG A 101 10.51 -16.51 0.31
C ARG A 101 11.04 -16.07 -1.05
N ILE A 102 10.26 -15.33 -1.82
CA ILE A 102 10.70 -14.79 -3.11
C ILE A 102 11.79 -13.73 -2.90
N GLY A 103 11.60 -12.79 -1.98
CA GLY A 103 12.59 -11.75 -1.65
C GLY A 103 13.92 -12.29 -1.11
N ALA A 104 13.89 -13.42 -0.39
CA ALA A 104 15.11 -14.09 0.07
C ALA A 104 15.75 -15.01 -0.98
N GLY A 105 15.03 -15.35 -2.06
CA GLY A 105 15.41 -16.41 -2.99
C GLY A 105 15.78 -15.95 -4.40
N PHE A 106 15.51 -14.69 -4.74
CA PHE A 106 15.70 -14.14 -6.08
C PHE A 106 16.10 -12.66 -6.01
N ASP A 107 16.97 -12.25 -6.94
CA ASP A 107 17.45 -10.87 -7.07
C ASP A 107 16.64 -10.05 -8.12
N TYR A 108 15.43 -10.48 -8.45
CA TYR A 108 14.55 -9.81 -9.41
C TYR A 108 13.53 -8.93 -8.70
N PRO A 109 13.14 -7.78 -9.29
CA PRO A 109 12.09 -6.92 -8.74
C PRO A 109 10.77 -7.68 -8.51
N ILE A 110 10.10 -7.38 -7.41
CA ILE A 110 8.90 -8.07 -6.94
C ILE A 110 7.70 -7.13 -7.02
N HIS A 111 6.68 -7.57 -7.76
CA HIS A 111 5.36 -6.97 -7.75
C HIS A 111 4.48 -7.63 -6.70
N VAL A 112 4.26 -6.92 -5.58
CA VAL A 112 3.44 -7.39 -4.45
C VAL A 112 2.00 -6.93 -4.58
N GLY A 113 1.08 -7.74 -4.05
CA GLY A 113 -0.36 -7.47 -4.13
C GLY A 113 -1.19 -8.60 -3.57
N LEU A 114 -2.16 -8.26 -2.73
CA LEU A 114 -3.24 -9.17 -2.35
C LEU A 114 -4.23 -9.26 -3.51
N THR A 115 -4.69 -10.47 -3.86
CA THR A 115 -5.72 -10.66 -4.90
C THR A 115 -7.08 -10.91 -4.26
N HIS A 116 -8.17 -10.53 -4.94
CA HIS A 116 -9.55 -10.73 -4.45
C HIS A 116 -9.78 -10.14 -3.05
N ALA A 117 -9.34 -8.91 -2.81
CA ALA A 117 -9.43 -8.30 -1.48
C ALA A 117 -10.86 -7.87 -1.09
N GLY A 118 -11.82 -7.92 -2.01
CA GLY A 118 -13.22 -7.57 -1.76
C GLY A 118 -13.61 -6.19 -2.30
N LEU A 119 -14.71 -5.65 -1.78
CA LEU A 119 -15.15 -4.27 -2.05
C LEU A 119 -14.13 -3.26 -1.49
N PRO A 120 -14.13 -1.98 -1.91
CA PRO A 120 -13.18 -0.98 -1.42
C PRO A 120 -13.06 -0.88 0.10
N GLU A 121 -14.17 -0.96 0.83
CA GLU A 121 -14.24 -0.92 2.28
C GLU A 121 -13.62 -2.16 2.95
N ASP A 122 -13.83 -3.34 2.35
CA ASP A 122 -13.32 -4.62 2.87
C ASP A 122 -11.85 -4.84 2.49
N ALA A 123 -11.42 -4.29 1.36
CA ALA A 123 -10.10 -4.50 0.80
C ALA A 123 -8.99 -3.68 1.49
N GLN A 124 -9.35 -2.56 2.12
CA GLN A 124 -8.38 -1.63 2.72
C GLN A 124 -7.53 -2.30 3.80
N ILE A 125 -8.18 -2.87 4.82
CA ILE A 125 -7.50 -3.49 5.97
C ILE A 125 -6.60 -4.67 5.55
N PRO A 126 -7.08 -5.72 4.85
CA PRO A 126 -6.25 -6.85 4.50
C PRO A 126 -5.14 -6.47 3.52
N SER A 127 -5.37 -5.52 2.61
CA SER A 127 -4.31 -5.02 1.71
C SER A 127 -3.25 -4.24 2.49
N ALA A 128 -3.65 -3.37 3.41
CA ALA A 128 -2.73 -2.62 4.26
C ALA A 128 -1.89 -3.54 5.16
N VAL A 129 -2.49 -4.59 5.73
CA VAL A 129 -1.76 -5.58 6.53
C VAL A 129 -0.76 -6.37 5.67
N ALA A 130 -1.19 -6.90 4.52
CA ALA A 130 -0.34 -7.71 3.66
C ALA A 130 0.82 -6.91 3.05
N LEU A 131 0.49 -5.74 2.47
CA LEU A 131 1.47 -4.88 1.82
C LEU A 131 2.34 -4.15 2.84
N GLY A 132 1.74 -3.64 3.92
CA GLY A 132 2.45 -2.92 4.97
C GLY A 132 3.53 -3.78 5.61
N ALA A 133 3.23 -5.05 5.93
CA ALA A 133 4.20 -5.98 6.50
C ALA A 133 5.37 -6.27 5.55
N LEU A 134 5.12 -6.42 4.25
CA LEU A 134 6.16 -6.69 3.26
C LEU A 134 7.02 -5.45 2.98
N LEU A 135 6.38 -4.30 2.77
CA LEU A 135 7.06 -3.05 2.45
C LEU A 135 7.91 -2.54 3.61
N ALA A 136 7.44 -2.68 4.86
CA ALA A 136 8.23 -2.34 6.04
C ALA A 136 9.50 -3.21 6.20
N GLU A 137 9.52 -4.40 5.61
CA GLU A 137 10.68 -5.29 5.54
C GLU A 137 11.57 -5.03 4.31
N GLY A 138 11.24 -4.02 3.49
CA GLY A 138 11.95 -3.73 2.25
C GLY A 138 11.60 -4.68 1.09
N ILE A 139 10.49 -5.42 1.18
CA ILE A 139 10.08 -6.40 0.16
C ILE A 139 8.97 -5.81 -0.72
N GLY A 140 9.32 -5.50 -1.97
CA GLY A 140 8.39 -5.09 -3.02
C GLY A 140 8.81 -3.80 -3.71
N ASP A 141 9.00 -3.89 -5.03
CA ASP A 141 9.45 -2.77 -5.89
C ASP A 141 8.28 -2.08 -6.59
N THR A 142 7.14 -2.76 -6.66
CA THR A 142 5.89 -2.20 -7.17
C THR A 142 4.71 -2.89 -6.50
N ILE A 143 3.66 -2.14 -6.20
CA ILE A 143 2.47 -2.67 -5.53
C ILE A 143 1.23 -2.58 -6.43
N ARG A 144 0.24 -3.41 -6.13
CA ARG A 144 -1.15 -3.20 -6.58
C ARG A 144 -2.11 -3.69 -5.51
N VAL A 145 -3.03 -2.80 -5.12
CA VAL A 145 -4.24 -3.14 -4.37
C VAL A 145 -5.27 -3.66 -5.37
N SER A 146 -5.96 -4.75 -5.06
CA SER A 146 -6.95 -5.36 -5.97
C SER A 146 -8.35 -5.29 -5.37
N VAL A 147 -9.11 -4.25 -5.71
CA VAL A 147 -10.48 -4.05 -5.20
C VAL A 147 -11.51 -4.43 -6.27
N ALA A 148 -12.68 -4.87 -5.85
CA ALA A 148 -13.85 -5.02 -6.72
C ALA A 148 -14.50 -3.65 -6.92
N GLY A 149 -13.94 -2.82 -7.80
CA GLY A 149 -14.42 -1.46 -8.01
C GLY A 149 -13.54 -0.64 -8.96
N SER A 150 -13.53 0.67 -8.75
CA SER A 150 -12.78 1.61 -9.59
C SER A 150 -11.27 1.43 -9.45
N PRO A 151 -10.50 1.42 -10.56
CA PRO A 151 -9.03 1.39 -10.51
C PRO A 151 -8.44 2.66 -9.90
N VAL A 152 -9.18 3.78 -9.90
CA VAL A 152 -8.75 5.02 -9.22
C VAL A 152 -8.67 4.78 -7.71
N VAL A 153 -9.65 4.07 -7.15
CA VAL A 153 -9.68 3.72 -5.73
C VAL A 153 -8.56 2.72 -5.37
N GLU A 154 -8.22 1.77 -6.27
CA GLU A 154 -7.03 0.91 -6.09
C GLU A 154 -5.76 1.76 -5.91
N ALA A 155 -5.59 2.79 -6.77
CA ALA A 155 -4.43 3.67 -6.74
C ALA A 155 -4.39 4.57 -5.50
N GLU A 156 -5.54 5.09 -5.06
CA GLU A 156 -5.65 5.90 -3.84
C GLU A 156 -5.28 5.10 -2.60
N ILE A 157 -5.82 3.87 -2.44
CA ILE A 157 -5.47 3.00 -1.31
C ILE A 157 -3.98 2.64 -1.35
N ALA A 158 -3.44 2.33 -2.53
CA ALA A 158 -2.02 2.03 -2.70
C ALA A 158 -1.11 3.20 -2.26
N LYS A 159 -1.45 4.44 -2.67
CA LYS A 159 -0.74 5.65 -2.26
C LYS A 159 -0.83 5.87 -0.75
N GLN A 160 -2.00 5.65 -0.14
CA GLN A 160 -2.16 5.79 1.31
C GLN A 160 -1.28 4.79 2.08
N ILE A 161 -1.18 3.54 1.62
CA ILE A 161 -0.30 2.53 2.24
C ILE A 161 1.17 2.94 2.13
N LEU A 162 1.61 3.40 0.96
CA LEU A 162 2.99 3.85 0.76
C LEU A 162 3.31 5.08 1.61
N ALA A 163 2.40 6.06 1.65
CA ALA A 163 2.53 7.27 2.47
C ALA A 163 2.64 6.96 3.96
N ALA A 164 1.83 6.01 4.46
CA ALA A 164 1.86 5.58 5.85
C ALA A 164 3.22 4.96 6.27
N LEU A 165 3.99 4.45 5.31
CA LEU A 165 5.35 3.93 5.51
C LEU A 165 6.45 4.93 5.15
N GLY A 166 6.10 6.15 4.72
CA GLY A 166 7.06 7.15 4.24
C GLY A 166 7.73 6.79 2.91
N LEU A 167 7.14 5.87 2.13
CA LEU A 167 7.68 5.42 0.82
C LEU A 167 7.19 6.26 -0.36
N CYS A 168 6.19 7.11 -0.16
CA CYS A 168 5.81 8.16 -1.09
C CYS A 168 5.38 9.41 -0.32
N GLU A 169 5.30 10.54 -1.01
CA GLU A 169 4.73 11.75 -0.43
C GLU A 169 3.30 11.47 0.06
N GLY A 170 3.04 11.89 1.30
CA GLY A 170 1.73 11.77 1.93
C GLY A 170 0.72 12.77 1.37
N PRO A 171 -0.49 12.82 1.94
CA PRO A 171 -1.40 13.90 1.63
C PRO A 171 -0.74 15.25 1.94
N THR A 172 -1.06 16.26 1.14
CA THR A 172 -0.60 17.64 1.36
C THR A 172 -0.95 18.14 2.76
N VAL A 173 -2.03 17.63 3.35
CA VAL A 173 -2.36 17.91 4.75
C VAL A 173 -2.51 16.61 5.52
N GLU A 174 -1.70 16.45 6.57
CA GLU A 174 -1.84 15.35 7.52
C GLU A 174 -2.60 15.86 8.75
N LEU A 175 -3.75 15.25 9.05
CA LEU A 175 -4.53 15.58 10.24
C LEU A 175 -4.35 14.50 11.31
N VAL A 176 -3.69 14.85 12.40
CA VAL A 176 -3.52 14.02 13.59
C VAL A 176 -4.58 14.40 14.61
N VAL A 177 -5.30 13.42 15.15
CA VAL A 177 -6.38 13.68 16.11
C VAL A 177 -6.21 12.74 17.29
N CYS A 178 -6.22 13.27 18.52
CA CYS A 178 -6.20 12.39 19.68
C CYS A 178 -7.48 11.55 19.74
N PRO A 179 -7.43 10.32 20.27
CA PRO A 179 -8.63 9.61 20.68
C PRO A 179 -9.44 10.44 21.68
N THR A 180 -10.76 10.24 21.69
CA THR A 180 -11.59 10.79 22.76
C THR A 180 -11.32 10.04 24.07
N CYS A 181 -11.09 10.77 25.15
CA CYS A 181 -10.90 10.20 26.49
C CYS A 181 -11.59 11.08 27.55
N ALA A 182 -11.62 10.63 28.81
CA ALA A 182 -12.26 11.36 29.91
C ALA A 182 -11.66 12.75 30.20
N ARG A 183 -10.48 13.06 29.64
CA ARG A 183 -9.82 14.37 29.77
C ARG A 183 -10.26 15.37 28.70
N ALA A 184 -11.04 14.92 27.70
CA ALA A 184 -11.50 15.79 26.63
C ALA A 184 -12.43 16.87 27.19
N HIS A 185 -12.10 18.13 26.92
CA HIS A 185 -12.91 19.28 27.33
C HIS A 185 -13.87 19.76 26.25
N VAL A 186 -13.75 19.22 25.04
CA VAL A 186 -14.58 19.53 23.88
C VAL A 186 -14.89 18.25 23.11
N ASP A 187 -15.88 18.33 22.22
CA ASP A 187 -16.10 17.30 21.20
C ASP A 187 -14.97 17.35 20.16
N VAL A 188 -13.92 16.56 20.43
CA VAL A 188 -12.71 16.46 19.60
C VAL A 188 -13.05 16.03 18.18
N VAL A 189 -13.99 15.11 18.02
CA VAL A 189 -14.40 14.58 16.72
C VAL A 189 -15.06 15.69 15.89
N LYS A 190 -15.97 16.46 16.49
CA LYS A 190 -16.60 17.60 15.82
C LYS A 190 -15.59 18.69 15.46
N LEU A 191 -14.65 19.00 16.36
CA LEU A 191 -13.58 19.95 16.09
C LEU A 191 -12.69 19.48 14.93
N ALA A 192 -12.23 18.23 14.97
CA ALA A 192 -11.38 17.64 13.94
C ALA A 192 -12.06 17.61 12.57
N ARG A 193 -13.35 17.27 12.49
CA ARG A 193 -14.12 17.34 11.23
C ARG A 193 -14.19 18.76 10.68
N ARG A 194 -14.39 19.77 11.54
CA ARG A 194 -14.38 21.17 11.14
C ARG A 194 -13.00 21.59 10.63
N VAL A 195 -11.93 21.21 11.32
CA VAL A 195 -10.55 21.46 10.88
C VAL A 195 -10.32 20.81 9.51
N LYS A 196 -10.60 19.50 9.37
CA LYS A 196 -10.46 18.77 8.10
C LYS A 196 -11.17 19.47 6.94
N LYS A 197 -12.41 19.91 7.15
CA LYS A 197 -13.21 20.61 6.12
C LYS A 197 -12.58 21.94 5.67
N ASN A 198 -11.89 22.66 6.55
CA ASN A 198 -11.26 23.93 6.21
C ASN A 198 -9.84 23.78 5.65
N LEU A 199 -9.29 22.56 5.66
CA LEU A 199 -7.95 22.28 5.12
C LEU A 199 -7.99 21.64 3.73
N THR A 200 -9.16 21.51 3.11
CA THR A 200 -9.31 20.85 1.79
C THR A 200 -8.58 21.56 0.67
N ASP A 201 -8.44 22.89 0.76
CA ASP A 201 -7.87 23.73 -0.30
C ASP A 201 -6.43 24.16 0.02
N VAL A 202 -5.80 23.50 1.00
CA VAL A 202 -4.42 23.79 1.40
C VAL A 202 -3.46 22.94 0.57
N ASP A 203 -2.77 23.61 -0.36
CA ASP A 203 -1.79 22.98 -1.26
C ASP A 203 -0.35 22.97 -0.70
N LYS A 204 -0.18 23.16 0.62
CA LYS A 204 1.14 23.12 1.28
C LYS A 204 1.25 21.90 2.20
N PRO A 205 2.37 21.14 2.15
CA PRO A 205 2.64 20.06 3.09
C PRO A 205 2.60 20.60 4.52
N VAL A 206 1.58 20.23 5.29
CA VAL A 206 1.42 20.67 6.68
C VAL A 206 0.79 19.59 7.53
N ARG A 207 1.39 19.34 8.70
CA ARG A 207 0.87 18.43 9.71
C ARG A 207 0.11 19.22 10.77
N VAL A 208 -1.19 18.96 10.89
CA VAL A 208 -2.10 19.65 11.81
C VAL A 208 -2.59 18.69 12.88
N ALA A 209 -2.41 19.04 14.15
CA ALA A 209 -2.86 18.25 15.30
C ALA A 209 -4.11 18.84 15.98
N VAL A 210 -5.09 17.99 16.32
CA VAL A 210 -6.30 18.36 17.06
C VAL A 210 -6.39 17.53 18.34
N MET A 211 -6.16 18.19 19.47
CA MET A 211 -6.08 17.57 20.78
C MET A 211 -7.22 18.03 21.68
N GLY A 212 -7.86 17.08 22.37
CA GLY A 212 -9.04 17.32 23.19
C GLY A 212 -8.77 17.89 24.58
N CYS A 213 -7.51 17.86 25.02
CA CYS A 213 -7.10 18.35 26.33
C CYS A 213 -5.75 19.07 26.26
N ILE A 214 -5.43 19.85 27.29
CA ILE A 214 -4.13 20.53 27.43
C ILE A 214 -3.10 19.73 28.22
N VAL A 215 -3.49 18.58 28.77
CA VAL A 215 -2.63 17.81 29.68
C VAL A 215 -1.58 17.06 28.87
N ASN A 216 -2.02 16.16 27.98
CA ASN A 216 -1.12 15.42 27.09
C ASN A 216 -1.06 16.04 25.69
N GLY A 217 -2.07 16.84 25.32
CA GLY A 217 -2.21 17.40 23.98
C GLY A 217 -0.95 18.12 23.47
N PRO A 218 -0.31 19.01 24.24
CA PRO A 218 0.90 19.71 23.78
C PRO A 218 2.06 18.76 23.47
N GLY A 219 2.22 17.69 24.25
CA GLY A 219 3.25 16.67 24.02
C GLY A 219 2.93 15.81 22.80
N GLU A 220 1.69 15.32 22.68
CA GLU A 220 1.23 14.53 21.53
C GLU A 220 1.25 15.32 20.21
N ALA A 221 1.19 16.66 20.29
CA ALA A 221 1.17 17.56 19.14
C ALA A 221 2.53 18.23 18.86
N ALA A 222 3.59 17.89 19.60
CA ALA A 222 4.88 18.58 19.49
C ALA A 222 5.51 18.45 18.09
N ASP A 223 5.30 17.30 17.45
CA ASP A 223 5.80 17.00 16.10
C ASP A 223 4.89 17.52 14.97
N ALA A 224 3.83 18.27 15.29
CA ALA A 224 2.96 18.89 14.30
C ALA A 224 3.44 20.32 13.97
N ASP A 225 3.27 20.72 12.71
CA ASP A 225 3.56 22.09 12.29
C ASP A 225 2.63 23.08 12.97
N LEU A 226 1.35 22.72 13.07
CA LEU A 226 0.30 23.45 13.75
C LEU A 226 -0.52 22.52 14.64
N ALA A 227 -0.96 23.01 15.79
CA ALA A 227 -1.84 22.24 16.65
C ALA A 227 -2.88 23.10 17.36
N VAL A 228 -4.02 22.50 17.66
CA VAL A 228 -4.96 23.01 18.66
C VAL A 228 -5.04 22.05 19.82
N CYS A 229 -4.78 22.55 21.03
CA CYS A 229 -5.10 21.84 22.27
C CYS A 229 -6.31 22.51 22.94
N ALA A 230 -7.42 21.79 23.00
CA ALA A 230 -8.66 22.30 23.54
C ALA A 230 -8.70 22.23 25.08
N ALA A 231 -9.37 23.22 25.67
CA ALA A 231 -9.74 23.28 27.08
C ALA A 231 -11.18 23.79 27.19
N LYS A 232 -11.72 23.84 28.41
CA LYS A 232 -13.10 24.30 28.64
C LYS A 232 -13.30 25.71 28.04
N ALA A 233 -14.15 25.82 27.03
CA ALA A 233 -14.51 27.04 26.29
C ALA A 233 -13.36 27.78 25.56
N LYS A 234 -12.19 27.17 25.41
CA LYS A 234 -11.02 27.81 24.77
C LYS A 234 -10.12 26.79 24.06
N GLY A 235 -9.37 27.25 23.07
CA GLY A 235 -8.32 26.48 22.41
C GLY A 235 -7.00 27.22 22.49
N TYR A 236 -5.93 26.45 22.64
CA TYR A 236 -4.56 26.95 22.56
C TYR A 236 -3.97 26.52 21.23
N ILE A 237 -3.52 27.49 20.44
CA ILE A 237 -2.88 27.21 19.16
C ILE A 237 -1.37 27.11 19.39
N TYR A 238 -0.77 26.08 18.81
CA TYR A 238 0.66 25.84 18.81
C TYR A 238 1.19 25.85 17.39
N ARG A 239 2.43 26.31 17.22
CA ARG A 239 3.19 26.22 15.99
C ARG A 239 4.57 25.65 16.33
N LYS A 240 4.94 24.53 15.70
CA LYS A 240 6.21 23.83 15.97
C LYS A 240 6.49 23.63 17.47
N GLY A 241 5.49 23.11 18.19
CA GLY A 241 5.54 22.88 19.63
C GLY A 241 5.44 24.13 20.53
N GLN A 242 5.45 25.34 19.99
CA GLN A 242 5.37 26.58 20.77
C GLN A 242 3.94 27.13 20.80
N LYS A 243 3.44 27.48 21.99
CA LYS A 243 2.13 28.11 22.14
C LYS A 243 2.17 29.53 21.58
N ILE A 244 1.36 29.81 20.57
CA ILE A 244 1.30 31.13 19.92
C ILE A 244 0.09 31.95 20.36
N SER A 245 -1.05 31.31 20.64
CA SER A 245 -2.27 32.04 20.99
C SER A 245 -3.22 31.20 21.85
N ALA A 246 -4.13 31.89 22.54
CA ALA A 246 -5.24 31.32 23.28
C ALA A 246 -6.52 32.04 22.82
N VAL A 247 -7.46 31.28 22.26
CA VAL A 247 -8.69 31.85 21.69
C VAL A 247 -9.92 31.16 22.24
N PRO A 248 -11.07 31.86 22.34
CA PRO A 248 -12.34 31.22 22.64
C PRO A 248 -12.68 30.14 21.61
N GLU A 249 -13.45 29.12 22.01
CA GLU A 249 -13.75 27.94 21.18
C GLU A 249 -14.30 28.28 19.79
N ASN A 250 -15.14 29.31 19.69
CA ASN A 250 -15.71 29.76 18.41
C ASN A 250 -14.69 30.38 17.45
N LYS A 251 -13.52 30.81 17.92
CA LYS A 251 -12.45 31.43 17.13
C LYS A 251 -11.31 30.47 16.78
N ILE A 252 -11.31 29.23 17.29
CA ILE A 252 -10.24 28.25 17.08
C ILE A 252 -9.92 28.04 15.59
N ILE A 253 -10.93 27.77 14.77
CA ILE A 253 -10.73 27.48 13.33
C ILE A 253 -10.16 28.69 12.61
N ALA A 254 -10.75 29.87 12.85
CA ALA A 254 -10.29 31.11 12.23
C ALA A 254 -8.85 31.44 12.62
N GLU A 255 -8.46 31.17 13.87
CA GLU A 255 -7.09 31.42 14.32
C GLU A 255 -6.09 30.40 13.77
N LEU A 256 -6.49 29.13 13.68
CA LEU A 256 -5.67 28.06 13.09
C LEU A 256 -5.35 28.34 11.61
N LEU A 257 -6.33 28.78 10.83
CA LEU A 257 -6.18 29.05 9.39
C LEU A 257 -5.34 30.31 9.06
N LYS A 258 -5.11 31.19 10.04
CA LYS A 258 -4.23 32.35 9.84
C LYS A 258 -2.75 32.00 9.83
N GLN A 259 -2.38 30.83 10.36
CA GLN A 259 -0.99 30.43 10.60
C GLN A 259 -0.39 29.70 9.41
#